data_AF-A0A6U9GCT6-F1
#
_entry.id   AF-A0A6U9GCT6-F1
#
_cell.length_a   1.000
_cell.length_b   1.000
_cell.length_c   1.000
_cell.angle_alpha   90.00
_cell.angle_beta   90.00
_cell.angle_gamma   90.00
#
_symmetry.space_group_name_H-M   'P 1'
#
loop_
_entity.id
_entity.type
_entity.pdbx_description
1 polymer ?
#
loop_
_entity_poly.entity_id
_entity_poly.type
_entity_poly.pdbx_seq_one_letter_code
_entity_poly.pdbx_strand_id
1 'polypeptide(L)'
;MGWLLGFVLYAHFYLTCARGVSSQGFLGIGISASIQAHVGQSDWLGDAEVCATREVVKQAAESETLADADLESAREEVKKAAEVLGSSLKALKTLVIDDQTISDINVDNLAALWKNTFQFTAMRTWRLFPDNTSVFVSTGDIPQMWLRDSSAQLMPYVQLLTATPPSLQTDALRQVLEAAMRRQVRFILSDPYASAFYFEHGEANEQGPTKQGCPRSDICKTCTCAKCAPACGPYTYQKDFELDSLLYPILLHHKYWKATGTTSHLNADFTKALDAILELMKIEQRHNTQSKYWYKGGTPGPPFKDDIGLVWSYALPSDDAASGYNIPENLMAVEALRLAAEMARGPMKEGRLGYYLEQLARTIERAIDKFGVVDDSRSSNSTEVFAFQVDGFGNHTLEDDANMPNLLWLPYLGHRGSLLRKYGEIYRNTRKLVLSAKNKNFFTSSVAGKRIKGLGSQHHSMGLRAMGSECMGDCVWHLGLVMQGMTAEIPEEKADCMRQILSTDAGKLFLHEGFNPDCPEDYNRDDFGWANALFSEWVMREWAPSKSTLP
;
A
#
# COMPACT_ATOMS: atom_id res chain seq x y z
N MET A 1 28.56 17.19 -52.54
CA MET A 1 27.16 17.32 -52.08
C MET A 1 26.48 15.97 -52.26
N GLY A 2 26.05 15.37 -51.15
CA GLY A 2 24.98 14.37 -51.13
C GLY A 2 25.38 12.89 -51.08
N TRP A 3 25.32 12.32 -49.86
CA TRP A 3 24.94 10.94 -49.50
C TRP A 3 25.84 9.76 -49.97
N LEU A 4 26.58 9.19 -49.01
CA LEU A 4 27.20 7.84 -49.03
C LEU A 4 26.61 7.07 -47.82
N LEU A 5 25.83 5.99 -47.99
CA LEU A 5 26.26 4.59 -48.21
C LEU A 5 27.09 4.01 -47.07
N GLY A 6 26.65 2.86 -46.53
CA GLY A 6 27.56 1.91 -45.90
C GLY A 6 27.01 1.13 -44.73
N PHE A 7 26.18 0.11 -45.02
CA PHE A 7 26.17 -1.13 -44.26
C PHE A 7 27.61 -1.67 -44.17
N VAL A 8 27.99 -2.20 -42.99
CA VAL A 8 29.12 -3.11 -42.66
C VAL A 8 29.83 -2.60 -41.41
N LEU A 9 29.66 -3.29 -40.27
CA LEU A 9 30.68 -3.61 -39.26
C LEU A 9 30.01 -4.29 -38.05
N TYR A 10 29.80 -5.59 -38.17
CA TYR A 10 29.74 -6.52 -37.04
C TYR A 10 31.02 -7.38 -37.13
N ALA A 11 31.60 -7.72 -35.98
CA ALA A 11 32.84 -8.48 -35.79
C ALA A 11 34.15 -7.67 -35.79
N HIS A 12 34.49 -7.10 -34.63
CA HIS A 12 35.87 -7.03 -34.13
C HIS A 12 35.86 -6.70 -32.63
N PHE A 13 35.64 -7.70 -31.77
CA PHE A 13 36.02 -7.61 -30.34
C PHE A 13 36.13 -9.02 -29.77
N TYR A 14 37.24 -9.73 -30.07
CA TYR A 14 37.76 -10.84 -29.27
C TYR A 14 39.20 -11.09 -29.70
N LEU A 15 40.18 -10.66 -28.90
CA LEU A 15 41.52 -11.24 -28.78
C LEU A 15 42.35 -10.43 -27.76
N THR A 16 42.26 -10.82 -26.49
CA THR A 16 43.40 -10.94 -25.57
C THR A 16 42.90 -11.51 -24.24
N CYS A 17 43.05 -12.82 -24.04
CA CYS A 17 43.34 -13.36 -22.72
C CYS A 17 43.87 -14.79 -22.84
N ALA A 18 44.86 -15.10 -21.99
CA ALA A 18 45.45 -16.41 -21.70
C ALA A 18 46.40 -17.06 -22.75
N ARG A 19 47.68 -16.72 -22.63
CA ARG A 19 48.79 -17.68 -22.78
C ARG A 19 49.25 -18.12 -21.39
N GLY A 20 49.53 -19.42 -21.24
CA GLY A 20 50.00 -20.09 -20.02
C GLY A 20 48.83 -20.89 -19.41
N VAL A 21 48.84 -22.21 -19.30
CA VAL A 21 49.93 -23.12 -18.97
C VAL A 21 49.64 -24.52 -19.55
N SER A 22 50.74 -25.20 -19.85
CA SER A 22 50.95 -26.60 -20.28
C SER A 22 49.92 -27.67 -19.87
N SER A 23 49.67 -28.62 -20.77
CA SER A 23 50.31 -29.95 -20.71
C SER A 23 49.85 -30.85 -21.88
N GLN A 24 50.83 -31.58 -22.44
CA GLN A 24 50.80 -32.92 -23.04
C GLN A 24 49.46 -33.42 -23.61
N GLY A 25 49.31 -33.82 -24.87
CA GLY A 25 50.21 -34.59 -25.72
C GLY A 25 49.39 -35.73 -26.36
N PHE A 26 49.74 -36.08 -27.59
CA PHE A 26 49.32 -37.21 -28.42
C PHE A 26 48.27 -37.01 -29.54
N LEU A 27 48.82 -37.23 -30.74
CA LEU A 27 48.22 -37.42 -32.05
C LEU A 27 47.36 -38.69 -32.12
N GLY A 28 46.39 -38.69 -33.04
CA GLY A 28 45.79 -39.93 -33.55
C GLY A 28 44.66 -39.68 -34.55
N ILE A 29 45.02 -39.47 -35.82
CA ILE A 29 44.10 -39.45 -36.97
C ILE A 29 43.61 -40.87 -37.24
N GLY A 30 42.31 -41.04 -37.53
CA GLY A 30 41.76 -42.30 -38.01
C GLY A 30 40.32 -42.17 -38.47
N ILE A 31 40.13 -41.96 -39.77
CA ILE A 31 38.83 -41.98 -40.46
C ILE A 31 38.47 -43.43 -40.78
N SER A 32 37.28 -43.91 -40.40
CA SER A 32 36.54 -44.90 -41.20
C SER A 32 35.05 -44.90 -40.84
N ALA A 33 34.21 -44.77 -41.87
CA ALA A 33 32.76 -44.79 -41.78
C ALA A 33 32.21 -46.22 -41.59
N SER A 34 31.17 -46.36 -40.78
CA SER A 34 30.20 -47.47 -40.88
C SER A 34 28.88 -47.09 -40.20
N ILE A 35 27.81 -47.19 -40.98
CA ILE A 35 26.42 -46.92 -40.63
C ILE A 35 25.82 -48.17 -39.95
N GLN A 36 25.37 -48.08 -38.70
CA GLN A 36 24.03 -48.53 -38.25
C GLN A 36 23.82 -48.36 -36.73
N ALA A 37 22.83 -47.50 -36.41
CA ALA A 37 21.88 -47.48 -35.30
C ALA A 37 22.36 -47.71 -33.85
N HIS A 38 22.17 -46.70 -32.99
CA HIS A 38 21.41 -46.79 -31.72
C HIS A 38 21.20 -45.41 -31.06
N VAL A 39 20.05 -45.30 -30.39
CA VAL A 39 19.47 -44.25 -29.51
C VAL A 39 20.48 -43.30 -28.81
N GLY A 40 20.20 -41.99 -28.78
CA GLY A 40 20.95 -41.04 -27.93
C GLY A 40 20.38 -39.61 -27.90
N GLN A 41 20.19 -39.10 -26.68
CA GLN A 41 19.85 -37.73 -26.29
C GLN A 41 20.76 -36.67 -26.92
N SER A 42 20.24 -35.47 -27.13
CA SER A 42 21.05 -34.26 -27.37
C SER A 42 20.77 -33.22 -26.28
N ASP A 43 21.46 -33.36 -25.15
CA ASP A 43 22.03 -32.21 -24.45
C ASP A 43 23.24 -31.75 -25.25
N TRP A 44 23.49 -30.43 -25.34
CA TRP A 44 24.77 -29.73 -25.62
C TRP A 44 24.50 -28.35 -26.24
N LEU A 45 23.93 -27.45 -25.44
CA LEU A 45 24.14 -26.00 -25.51
C LEU A 45 24.42 -25.55 -24.07
N GLY A 46 25.61 -25.92 -23.58
CA GLY A 46 26.07 -25.68 -22.22
C GLY A 46 27.03 -24.51 -22.15
N ASP A 47 26.76 -23.63 -21.18
CA ASP A 47 27.73 -22.87 -20.38
C ASP A 47 28.33 -21.55 -20.91
N ALA A 48 28.33 -21.26 -22.21
CA ALA A 48 28.87 -19.96 -22.68
C ALA A 48 27.85 -18.80 -22.63
N GLU A 49 26.56 -19.06 -22.88
CA GLU A 49 25.49 -18.04 -22.88
C GLU A 49 24.98 -17.70 -21.46
N VAL A 50 25.21 -18.60 -20.50
CA VAL A 50 24.80 -18.47 -19.09
C VAL A 50 25.75 -17.58 -18.29
N CYS A 51 27.01 -17.44 -18.71
CA CYS A 51 27.99 -16.56 -18.07
C CYS A 51 27.84 -15.08 -18.51
N ALA A 52 27.61 -14.82 -19.80
CA ALA A 52 27.42 -13.46 -20.30
C ALA A 52 26.12 -12.81 -19.79
N THR A 53 25.06 -13.61 -19.61
CA THR A 53 23.82 -13.15 -18.96
C THR A 53 24.01 -12.91 -17.46
N ARG A 54 24.86 -13.68 -16.77
CA ARG A 54 25.19 -13.43 -15.35
C ARG A 54 26.05 -12.18 -15.13
N GLU A 55 26.99 -11.84 -16.01
CA GLU A 55 27.79 -10.62 -15.90
C GLU A 55 26.99 -9.36 -16.24
N VAL A 56 26.09 -9.41 -17.23
CA VAL A 56 25.19 -8.28 -17.55
C VAL A 56 24.11 -8.10 -16.48
N VAL A 57 23.62 -9.19 -15.87
CA VAL A 57 22.73 -9.12 -14.69
C VAL A 57 23.47 -8.67 -13.43
N LYS A 58 24.77 -8.97 -13.29
CA LYS A 58 25.60 -8.41 -12.21
C LYS A 58 25.86 -6.92 -12.39
N GLN A 59 26.20 -6.47 -13.60
CA GLN A 59 26.46 -5.04 -13.85
C GLN A 59 25.19 -4.18 -13.75
N ALA A 60 24.00 -4.72 -14.02
CA ALA A 60 22.73 -4.04 -13.75
C ALA A 60 22.32 -4.09 -12.26
N ALA A 61 22.81 -5.06 -11.49
CA ALA A 61 22.58 -5.15 -10.04
C ALA A 61 23.62 -4.39 -9.19
N GLU A 62 24.77 -4.03 -9.78
CA GLU A 62 25.85 -3.30 -9.13
C GLU A 62 25.62 -1.77 -9.04
N SER A 63 24.49 -1.23 -9.53
CA SER A 63 24.27 0.23 -9.64
C SER A 63 23.26 0.87 -8.68
N GLU A 64 22.75 0.17 -7.66
CA GLU A 64 21.78 0.76 -6.71
C GLU A 64 22.05 0.38 -5.25
N THR A 65 23.30 0.47 -4.81
CA THR A 65 23.61 0.42 -3.37
C THR A 65 23.28 1.77 -2.73
N LEU A 66 22.39 1.76 -1.75
CA LEU A 66 22.08 2.90 -0.89
C LEU A 66 22.95 2.84 0.37
N ALA A 67 23.31 4.01 0.88
CA ALA A 67 23.99 4.18 2.15
C ALA A 67 23.11 4.93 3.15
N ASP A 68 23.44 4.82 4.44
CA ASP A 68 22.77 5.60 5.49
C ASP A 68 22.84 7.11 5.24
N ALA A 69 23.90 7.59 4.58
CA ALA A 69 24.05 8.99 4.20
C ALA A 69 22.97 9.47 3.22
N ASP A 70 22.46 8.60 2.35
CA ASP A 70 21.37 8.93 1.41
C ASP A 70 20.05 9.08 2.19
N LEU A 71 19.83 8.20 3.17
CA LEU A 71 18.66 8.25 4.05
C LEU A 71 18.68 9.51 4.93
N GLU A 72 19.84 9.85 5.50
CA GLU A 72 20.03 11.09 6.28
C GLU A 72 19.83 12.35 5.42
N SER A 73 20.27 12.33 4.16
CA SER A 73 20.04 13.45 3.24
C SER A 73 18.55 13.67 2.97
N ALA A 74 17.80 12.60 2.70
CA ALA A 74 16.35 12.67 2.54
C ALA A 74 15.64 13.11 3.83
N ARG A 75 16.11 12.66 5.00
CA ARG A 75 15.61 13.12 6.31
C ARG A 75 15.78 14.63 6.49
N GLU A 76 16.95 15.15 6.12
CA GLU A 76 17.23 16.58 6.22
C GLU A 76 16.37 17.41 5.27
N GLU A 77 16.07 16.90 4.07
CA GLU A 77 15.10 17.53 3.17
C GLU A 77 13.70 17.60 3.77
N VAL A 78 13.21 16.50 4.35
CA VAL A 78 11.91 16.46 5.03
C VAL A 78 11.87 17.44 6.19
N LYS A 79 12.96 17.55 6.98
CA LYS A 79 13.05 18.52 8.07
C LYS A 79 12.96 19.96 7.55
N LYS A 80 13.76 20.31 6.54
CA LYS A 80 13.74 21.65 5.92
C LYS A 80 12.37 21.98 5.34
N ALA A 81 11.76 21.05 4.62
CA ALA A 81 10.41 21.21 4.08
C ALA A 81 9.38 21.47 5.18
N ALA A 82 9.44 20.72 6.28
CA ALA A 82 8.53 20.91 7.40
C ALA A 82 8.69 22.28 8.07
N GLU A 83 9.91 22.83 8.17
CA GLU A 83 10.13 24.19 8.68
C GLU A 83 9.54 25.25 7.75
N VAL A 84 9.80 25.14 6.45
CA VAL A 84 9.32 26.09 5.44
C VAL A 84 7.80 26.07 5.36
N LEU A 85 7.21 24.89 5.11
CA LEU A 85 5.77 24.73 4.96
C LEU A 85 5.03 24.94 6.28
N GLY A 86 5.61 24.54 7.42
CA GLY A 86 5.03 24.80 8.74
C GLY A 86 4.98 26.28 9.07
N SER A 87 5.97 27.06 8.62
CA SER A 87 5.94 28.52 8.72
C SER A 87 4.85 29.12 7.83
N SER A 88 4.65 28.59 6.61
CA SER A 88 3.55 28.97 5.72
C SER A 88 2.17 28.65 6.30
N LEU A 89 2.02 27.53 7.01
CA LEU A 89 0.78 27.20 7.72
C LEU A 89 0.47 28.23 8.82
N LYS A 90 1.47 28.75 9.54
CA LYS A 90 1.25 29.83 10.51
C LYS A 90 0.79 31.14 9.86
N ALA A 91 1.16 31.36 8.60
CA ALA A 91 0.67 32.48 7.79
C ALA A 91 -0.80 32.32 7.34
N LEU A 92 -1.44 31.15 7.55
CA LEU A 92 -2.88 30.96 7.38
C LEU A 92 -3.71 31.89 8.27
N LYS A 93 -3.15 32.36 9.39
CA LYS A 93 -3.76 33.43 10.21
C LYS A 93 -4.22 34.63 9.37
N THR A 94 -3.62 34.85 8.20
CA THR A 94 -3.92 35.98 7.31
C THR A 94 -4.81 35.61 6.11
N LEU A 95 -4.83 34.34 5.67
CA LEU A 95 -5.59 33.87 4.48
C LEU A 95 -6.98 33.29 4.82
N VAL A 96 -7.17 32.82 6.06
CA VAL A 96 -8.41 32.22 6.56
C VAL A 96 -9.49 33.27 6.91
N ILE A 97 -9.20 34.56 6.75
CA ILE A 97 -10.06 35.68 7.17
C ILE A 97 -11.36 35.81 6.35
N ASP A 98 -11.52 35.10 5.22
CA ASP A 98 -12.74 35.18 4.38
C ASP A 98 -13.75 34.03 4.55
N ASP A 99 -13.48 33.04 5.43
CA ASP A 99 -14.45 31.99 5.78
C ASP A 99 -14.64 31.92 7.30
N GLN A 100 -15.76 32.46 7.79
CA GLN A 100 -16.11 32.51 9.22
C GLN A 100 -16.16 31.13 9.89
N THR A 101 -16.19 30.03 9.12
CA THR A 101 -16.24 28.66 9.67
C THR A 101 -14.88 28.16 10.16
N ILE A 102 -13.78 28.79 9.74
CA ILE A 102 -12.41 28.35 10.03
C ILE A 102 -11.70 29.32 11.01
N SER A 103 -12.29 30.48 11.31
CA SER A 103 -11.69 31.51 12.20
C SER A 103 -11.33 31.01 13.60
N ASP A 104 -11.99 29.96 14.07
CA ASP A 104 -11.89 29.46 15.44
C ASP A 104 -10.93 28.27 15.60
N ILE A 105 -10.23 27.87 14.52
CA ILE A 105 -9.22 26.80 14.59
C ILE A 105 -7.92 27.35 15.20
N ASN A 106 -7.37 26.64 16.18
CA ASN A 106 -6.06 26.96 16.74
C ASN A 106 -4.95 26.61 15.73
N VAL A 107 -4.61 27.57 14.86
CA VAL A 107 -3.60 27.43 13.80
C VAL A 107 -2.21 27.11 14.36
N ASP A 108 -1.87 27.59 15.56
CA ASP A 108 -0.57 27.31 16.17
C ASP A 108 -0.47 25.83 16.57
N ASN A 109 -1.52 25.27 17.18
CA ASN A 109 -1.62 23.83 17.47
C ASN A 109 -1.64 23.00 16.19
N LEU A 110 -2.39 23.42 15.17
CA LEU A 110 -2.44 22.74 13.87
C LEU A 110 -1.06 22.69 13.22
N ALA A 111 -0.34 23.80 13.17
CA ALA A 111 1.00 23.83 12.60
C ALA A 111 2.00 22.96 13.40
N ALA A 112 1.88 22.92 14.73
CA ALA A 112 2.71 22.08 15.59
C ALA A 112 2.43 20.58 15.36
N LEU A 113 1.16 20.19 15.39
CA LEU A 113 0.71 18.82 15.13
C LEU A 113 1.12 18.38 13.70
N TRP A 114 0.87 19.21 12.70
CA TRP A 114 1.26 18.92 11.32
C TRP A 114 2.77 18.73 11.17
N LYS A 115 3.58 19.61 11.74
CA LYS A 115 5.04 19.52 11.64
C LYS A 115 5.55 18.19 12.21
N ASN A 116 5.03 17.78 13.37
CA ASN A 116 5.41 16.52 14.01
C ASN A 116 4.96 15.31 13.19
N THR A 117 3.69 15.28 12.79
CA THR A 117 3.11 14.18 12.02
C THR A 117 3.76 14.03 10.63
N PHE A 118 4.07 15.14 9.95
CA PHE A 118 4.70 15.12 8.63
C PHE A 118 6.14 14.59 8.67
N GLN A 119 6.89 14.89 9.73
CA GLN A 119 8.25 14.38 9.92
C GLN A 119 8.29 12.93 10.42
N PHE A 120 7.22 12.45 11.06
CA PHE A 120 7.20 11.18 11.79
C PHE A 120 7.79 10.01 10.99
N THR A 121 7.22 9.72 9.81
CA THR A 121 7.62 8.57 8.98
C THR A 121 9.10 8.64 8.62
N ALA A 122 9.56 9.76 8.06
CA ALA A 122 10.95 9.93 7.66
C ALA A 122 11.93 9.76 8.84
N MET A 123 11.56 10.28 10.01
CA MET A 123 12.44 10.27 11.18
C MET A 123 12.45 8.94 11.94
N ARG A 124 11.31 8.24 12.00
CA ARG A 124 11.13 7.09 12.91
C ARG A 124 10.95 5.75 12.21
N THR A 125 10.47 5.73 10.97
CA THR A 125 10.07 4.46 10.34
C THR A 125 10.94 4.03 9.17
N TRP A 126 11.68 4.95 8.54
CA TRP A 126 12.63 4.61 7.49
C TRP A 126 13.87 3.90 8.02
N ARG A 127 14.21 2.76 7.42
CA ARG A 127 15.47 2.05 7.67
C ARG A 127 16.05 1.56 6.36
N LEU A 128 17.37 1.66 6.20
CA LEU A 128 18.05 0.99 5.10
C LEU A 128 17.88 -0.52 5.27
N PHE A 129 17.37 -1.21 4.26
CA PHE A 129 17.17 -2.65 4.33
C PHE A 129 18.53 -3.38 4.37
N PRO A 130 18.70 -4.53 5.04
CA PRO A 130 20.00 -5.18 5.23
C PRO A 130 20.79 -5.53 3.95
N ASP A 131 20.13 -5.62 2.80
CA ASP A 131 20.79 -5.83 1.51
C ASP A 131 21.33 -4.53 0.86
N ASN A 132 21.15 -3.38 1.52
CA ASN A 132 21.55 -2.05 1.07
C ASN A 132 20.99 -1.63 -0.30
N THR A 133 19.89 -2.22 -0.78
CA THR A 133 19.34 -1.89 -2.11
C THR A 133 17.97 -1.21 -2.07
N SER A 134 17.42 -1.03 -0.88
CA SER A 134 16.05 -0.53 -0.72
C SER A 134 15.81 0.02 0.68
N VAL A 135 14.69 0.68 0.89
CA VAL A 135 14.28 1.23 2.19
C VAL A 135 13.09 0.43 2.74
N PHE A 136 13.14 0.15 4.03
CA PHE A 136 12.05 -0.41 4.81
C PHE A 136 11.30 0.71 5.53
N VAL A 137 9.97 0.60 5.59
CA VAL A 137 9.11 1.59 6.26
C VAL A 137 8.24 0.85 7.27
N SER A 138 8.60 0.91 8.55
CA SER A 138 7.79 0.27 9.61
C SER A 138 6.48 1.02 9.87
N THR A 139 5.53 0.42 10.57
CA THR A 139 4.27 1.11 10.94
C THR A 139 4.45 2.14 12.04
N GLY A 140 5.48 1.98 12.88
CA GLY A 140 5.79 2.86 14.03
C GLY A 140 6.22 2.02 15.21
N ASP A 141 5.42 2.01 16.27
CA ASP A 141 5.61 1.16 17.46
C ASP A 141 5.67 -0.36 17.15
N ILE A 142 4.99 -0.82 16.10
CA ILE A 142 5.12 -2.17 15.56
C ILE A 142 6.25 -2.15 14.51
N PRO A 143 7.38 -2.84 14.74
CA PRO A 143 8.60 -2.67 13.95
C PRO A 143 8.60 -3.43 12.61
N GLN A 144 7.43 -3.67 12.03
CA GLN A 144 7.23 -4.41 10.78
C GLN A 144 6.64 -3.51 9.70
N MET A 145 6.72 -3.94 8.43
CA MET A 145 6.26 -3.17 7.28
C MET A 145 5.01 -3.81 6.70
N TRP A 146 3.85 -3.15 6.87
CA TRP A 146 2.65 -3.45 6.11
C TRP A 146 2.72 -2.76 4.74
N LEU A 147 2.23 -3.44 3.70
CA LEU A 147 2.15 -2.84 2.35
C LEU A 147 1.18 -1.65 2.34
N ARG A 148 0.07 -1.74 3.07
CA ARG A 148 -0.87 -0.63 3.33
C ARG A 148 -0.20 0.55 4.00
N ASP A 149 0.29 0.36 5.23
CA ASP A 149 0.84 1.43 6.07
C ASP A 149 2.01 2.10 5.40
N SER A 150 2.94 1.33 4.84
CA SER A 150 4.10 1.90 4.14
C SER A 150 3.69 2.73 2.93
N SER A 151 2.70 2.30 2.15
CA SER A 151 2.25 3.07 1.00
C SER A 151 1.59 4.37 1.42
N ALA A 152 0.70 4.32 2.42
CA ALA A 152 0.02 5.50 2.95
C ALA A 152 1.02 6.49 3.58
N GLN A 153 2.02 5.96 4.31
CA GLN A 153 3.09 6.74 4.93
C GLN A 153 3.94 7.53 3.94
N LEU A 154 4.06 7.06 2.70
CA LEU A 154 4.86 7.72 1.66
C LEU A 154 4.08 8.79 0.87
N MET A 155 2.75 8.80 0.92
CA MET A 155 1.90 9.71 0.12
C MET A 155 2.18 11.21 0.38
N PRO A 156 2.38 11.70 1.63
CA PRO A 156 2.69 13.11 1.86
C PRO A 156 3.99 13.56 1.18
N TYR A 157 4.97 12.67 1.09
CA TYR A 157 6.26 12.98 0.46
C TYR A 157 6.18 12.98 -1.07
N VAL A 158 5.29 12.18 -1.66
CA VAL A 158 4.95 12.32 -3.09
C VAL A 158 4.37 13.71 -3.37
N GLN A 159 3.49 14.21 -2.50
CA GLN A 159 2.96 15.57 -2.62
C GLN A 159 4.04 16.62 -2.42
N LEU A 160 4.98 16.40 -1.49
CA LEU A 160 6.11 17.29 -1.26
C LEU A 160 6.93 17.50 -2.55
N LEU A 161 7.19 16.44 -3.32
CA LEU A 161 7.88 16.54 -4.61
C LEU A 161 7.16 17.46 -5.61
N THR A 162 5.84 17.62 -5.47
CA THR A 162 5.09 18.60 -6.26
C THR A 162 5.04 19.96 -5.60
N ALA A 163 4.94 20.06 -4.26
CA ALA A 163 4.65 21.30 -3.55
C ALA A 163 5.87 22.22 -3.37
N THR A 164 7.07 21.65 -3.29
CA THR A 164 8.29 22.41 -2.92
C THR A 164 8.96 23.06 -4.13
N PRO A 165 9.50 24.29 -4.00
CA PRO A 165 10.33 24.89 -5.05
C PRO A 165 11.47 23.97 -5.51
N PRO A 166 11.86 23.98 -6.79
CA PRO A 166 12.93 23.13 -7.30
C PRO A 166 14.26 23.24 -6.52
N SER A 167 14.52 24.39 -5.90
CA SER A 167 15.70 24.64 -5.06
C SER A 167 15.75 23.84 -3.75
N LEU A 168 14.61 23.28 -3.32
CA LEU A 168 14.49 22.42 -2.15
C LEU A 168 14.28 20.96 -2.53
N GLN A 169 14.25 20.64 -3.84
CA GLN A 169 14.11 19.27 -4.32
C GLN A 169 15.48 18.60 -4.42
N THR A 170 15.73 17.74 -3.44
CA THR A 170 16.68 16.64 -3.46
C THR A 170 16.47 15.63 -4.58
N ASP A 171 17.51 14.99 -5.11
CA ASP A 171 17.36 13.62 -5.63
C ASP A 171 17.24 12.60 -4.48
N ALA A 172 17.67 12.93 -3.25
CA ALA A 172 17.71 11.97 -2.16
C ALA A 172 16.31 11.52 -1.71
N LEU A 173 15.34 12.44 -1.57
CA LEU A 173 13.95 12.04 -1.27
C LEU A 173 13.38 11.13 -2.36
N ARG A 174 13.59 11.44 -3.65
CA ARG A 174 13.15 10.59 -4.75
C ARG A 174 13.76 9.20 -4.68
N GLN A 175 15.06 9.11 -4.42
CA GLN A 175 15.77 7.84 -4.26
C GLN A 175 15.20 7.00 -3.12
N VAL A 176 14.91 7.61 -1.96
CA VAL A 176 14.31 6.91 -0.81
C VAL A 176 12.89 6.43 -1.12
N LEU A 177 12.06 7.23 -1.79
CA LEU A 177 10.71 6.82 -2.21
C LEU A 177 10.76 5.64 -3.19
N GLU A 178 11.60 5.73 -4.23
CA GLU A 178 11.77 4.65 -5.20
C GLU A 178 12.35 3.38 -4.57
N ALA A 179 13.25 3.54 -3.60
CA ALA A 179 13.81 2.45 -2.82
C ALA A 179 12.78 1.75 -1.94
N ALA A 180 11.86 2.50 -1.32
CA ALA A 180 10.78 1.91 -0.54
C ALA A 180 9.74 1.21 -1.42
N MET A 181 9.37 1.81 -2.56
CA MET A 181 8.53 1.18 -3.59
C MET A 181 9.14 -0.12 -4.11
N ARG A 182 10.46 -0.13 -4.38
CA ARG A 182 11.21 -1.34 -4.77
C ARG A 182 11.09 -2.44 -3.72
N ARG A 183 11.15 -2.09 -2.42
CA ARG A 183 10.98 -3.06 -1.33
C ARG A 183 9.57 -3.66 -1.31
N GLN A 184 8.52 -2.84 -1.47
CA GLN A 184 7.13 -3.32 -1.57
C GLN A 184 6.96 -4.32 -2.72
N VAL A 185 7.49 -4.01 -3.91
CA VAL A 185 7.46 -4.90 -5.08
C VAL A 185 8.13 -6.25 -4.78
N ARG A 186 9.31 -6.23 -4.14
CA ARG A 186 10.02 -7.47 -3.77
C ARG A 186 9.25 -8.31 -2.75
N PHE A 187 8.55 -7.66 -1.82
CA PHE A 187 7.69 -8.35 -0.85
C PHE A 187 6.46 -8.98 -1.51
N ILE A 188 5.79 -8.28 -2.43
CA ILE A 188 4.69 -8.85 -3.22
C ILE A 188 5.16 -10.06 -4.03
N LEU A 189 6.29 -9.96 -4.73
CA LEU A 189 6.85 -11.07 -5.50
C LEU A 189 7.28 -12.26 -4.63
N SER A 190 7.66 -11.99 -3.38
CA SER A 190 8.03 -12.99 -2.40
C SER A 190 6.81 -13.73 -1.83
N ASP A 191 5.76 -13.00 -1.46
CA ASP A 191 4.54 -13.57 -0.90
C ASP A 191 3.33 -12.64 -1.14
N PRO A 192 2.58 -12.82 -2.23
CA PRO A 192 1.48 -11.92 -2.59
C PRO A 192 0.23 -12.09 -1.70
N TYR A 193 0.21 -13.08 -0.82
CA TYR A 193 -0.85 -13.22 0.20
C TYR A 193 -0.52 -12.51 1.52
N ALA A 194 0.71 -12.04 1.70
CA ALA A 194 1.14 -11.43 2.95
C ALA A 194 0.85 -9.93 2.97
N SER A 195 0.27 -9.46 4.08
CA SER A 195 0.06 -8.04 4.34
C SER A 195 1.28 -7.36 4.93
N ALA A 196 2.08 -8.09 5.73
CA ALA A 196 3.17 -7.52 6.51
C ALA A 196 4.48 -8.33 6.45
N PHE A 197 5.59 -7.61 6.62
CA PHE A 197 6.93 -8.16 6.44
C PHE A 197 7.93 -7.73 7.50
N TYR A 198 8.84 -8.64 7.84
CA TYR A 198 9.99 -8.46 8.71
C TYR A 198 11.09 -7.61 8.08
N PHE A 199 11.78 -6.83 8.94
CA PHE A 199 13.01 -6.12 8.55
C PHE A 199 14.19 -7.10 8.37
N GLU A 200 14.34 -8.06 9.27
CA GLU A 200 15.39 -9.08 9.24
C GLU A 200 14.80 -10.50 9.21
N HIS A 201 15.50 -11.41 8.54
CA HIS A 201 15.11 -12.81 8.47
C HIS A 201 15.18 -13.46 9.84
N GLY A 202 14.09 -14.09 10.28
CA GLY A 202 14.12 -14.99 11.43
C GLY A 202 13.91 -14.32 12.79
N GLU A 203 13.53 -13.05 12.83
CA GLU A 203 12.92 -12.45 14.03
C GLU A 203 11.51 -13.02 14.21
N ALA A 204 11.37 -14.30 14.56
CA ALA A 204 10.11 -14.81 15.08
C ALA A 204 9.91 -14.25 16.50
N ASN A 205 9.68 -12.95 16.62
CA ASN A 205 8.97 -12.41 17.77
C ASN A 205 7.53 -12.95 17.71
N GLU A 206 6.95 -13.18 18.88
CA GLU A 206 5.88 -14.15 19.16
C GLU A 206 4.52 -13.90 18.48
N GLN A 207 4.42 -12.96 17.53
CA GLN A 207 3.19 -12.51 16.87
C GLN A 207 3.10 -12.87 15.37
N GLY A 208 4.22 -13.03 14.66
CA GLY A 208 4.20 -13.46 13.26
C GLY A 208 3.95 -14.97 13.10
N PRO A 209 3.71 -15.52 11.89
CA PRO A 209 3.52 -16.94 11.74
C PRO A 209 4.74 -17.67 12.26
N THR A 210 4.54 -18.46 13.32
CA THR A 210 5.54 -19.45 13.68
C THR A 210 5.78 -20.34 12.47
N LYS A 211 6.93 -21.01 12.40
CA LYS A 211 7.21 -22.02 11.35
C LYS A 211 6.13 -23.12 11.24
N GLN A 212 5.21 -23.20 12.21
CA GLN A 212 4.06 -24.12 12.25
C GLN A 212 2.76 -23.50 11.69
N GLY A 213 2.64 -22.17 11.65
CA GLY A 213 1.49 -21.42 11.11
C GLY A 213 1.55 -21.17 9.60
N CYS A 214 2.72 -21.31 8.98
CA CYS A 214 2.84 -21.29 7.53
C CYS A 214 2.35 -22.63 6.93
N PRO A 215 1.53 -22.60 5.86
CA PRO A 215 1.18 -23.82 5.13
C PRO A 215 2.45 -24.60 4.74
N ARG A 216 2.32 -25.91 4.61
CA ARG A 216 3.45 -26.75 4.21
C ARG A 216 3.50 -26.81 2.69
N SER A 217 4.68 -26.66 2.12
CA SER A 217 4.83 -26.72 0.67
C SER A 217 4.34 -28.01 0.05
N ASP A 218 3.96 -27.91 -1.23
CA ASP A 218 3.60 -29.05 -2.09
C ASP A 218 4.69 -30.12 -2.11
N ILE A 219 5.96 -29.74 -1.89
CA ILE A 219 7.13 -30.62 -1.92
C ILE A 219 7.38 -31.28 -0.55
N CYS A 220 6.88 -30.71 0.56
CA CYS A 220 7.21 -31.19 1.90
C CYS A 220 6.07 -30.98 2.90
N LYS A 221 5.04 -31.83 2.81
CA LYS A 221 3.81 -31.82 3.62
C LYS A 221 3.97 -32.08 5.12
N THR A 222 5.18 -32.30 5.65
CA THR A 222 5.40 -32.59 7.08
C THR A 222 6.60 -31.86 7.71
N CYS A 223 7.35 -31.08 6.94
CA CYS A 223 8.68 -30.62 7.37
C CYS A 223 8.74 -29.13 7.71
N THR A 224 9.56 -28.79 8.69
CA THR A 224 9.87 -27.42 9.16
C THR A 224 11.32 -27.00 8.88
N CYS A 225 12.02 -27.72 8.00
CA CYS A 225 13.45 -27.52 7.75
C CYS A 225 13.77 -26.22 6.97
N ALA A 226 14.99 -25.69 7.10
CA ALA A 226 15.43 -24.48 6.38
C ALA A 226 15.48 -24.64 4.84
N LYS A 227 15.60 -25.88 4.33
CA LYS A 227 15.44 -26.21 2.90
C LYS A 227 13.98 -26.35 2.47
N CYS A 228 13.07 -26.40 3.46
CA CYS A 228 11.67 -26.79 3.38
C CYS A 228 10.72 -25.68 3.87
N ALA A 229 11.18 -24.44 3.98
CA ALA A 229 10.25 -23.32 4.13
C ALA A 229 9.67 -22.94 2.77
N PRO A 230 8.66 -23.64 2.25
CA PRO A 230 7.67 -22.93 1.43
C PRO A 230 6.29 -22.97 2.09
N ALA A 231 5.80 -21.79 2.47
CA ALA A 231 4.46 -21.23 2.24
C ALA A 231 4.19 -19.94 3.05
N CYS A 232 5.20 -19.32 3.66
CA CYS A 232 5.30 -17.88 3.80
C CYS A 232 6.60 -17.43 3.13
N GLY A 233 6.64 -16.24 2.54
CA GLY A 233 7.88 -15.63 2.05
C GLY A 233 8.92 -15.51 3.16
N PRO A 234 10.22 -15.41 2.84
CA PRO A 234 11.28 -15.44 3.86
C PRO A 234 11.26 -14.23 4.81
N TYR A 235 10.53 -13.17 4.46
CA TYR A 235 10.28 -12.00 5.32
C TYR A 235 8.82 -11.88 5.77
N THR A 236 7.93 -12.84 5.54
CA THR A 236 6.52 -12.67 5.90
C THR A 236 6.33 -12.58 7.43
N TYR A 237 5.81 -11.44 7.90
CA TYR A 237 5.39 -11.21 9.28
C TYR A 237 3.92 -11.54 9.51
N GLN A 238 3.05 -11.19 8.57
CA GLN A 238 1.63 -11.50 8.65
C GLN A 238 1.18 -11.97 7.28
N LYS A 239 0.57 -13.16 7.26
CA LYS A 239 0.01 -13.74 6.05
C LYS A 239 -1.51 -13.61 6.00
N ASP A 240 -2.07 -12.64 6.71
CA ASP A 240 -3.49 -12.35 6.64
C ASP A 240 -3.75 -11.71 5.27
N PHE A 241 -4.41 -12.45 4.38
CA PHE A 241 -4.67 -11.96 3.03
C PHE A 241 -5.69 -10.82 3.06
N GLU A 242 -5.16 -9.62 2.99
CA GLU A 242 -5.89 -8.36 2.88
C GLU A 242 -5.76 -7.91 1.41
N LEU A 243 -6.88 -7.75 0.71
CA LEU A 243 -6.85 -7.39 -0.70
C LEU A 243 -6.17 -6.02 -0.87
N ASP A 244 -6.43 -5.07 0.02
CA ASP A 244 -5.85 -3.73 -0.01
C ASP A 244 -4.33 -3.69 0.03
N SER A 245 -3.68 -4.70 0.62
CA SER A 245 -2.22 -4.82 0.68
C SER A 245 -1.59 -4.85 -0.72
N LEU A 246 -2.31 -5.36 -1.72
CA LEU A 246 -1.87 -5.36 -3.13
C LEU A 246 -2.24 -4.07 -3.86
N LEU A 247 -3.26 -3.35 -3.38
CA LEU A 247 -3.82 -2.18 -4.05
C LEU A 247 -3.09 -0.89 -3.66
N TYR A 248 -2.69 -0.75 -2.40
CA TYR A 248 -1.98 0.42 -1.89
C TYR A 248 -0.66 0.72 -2.63
N PRO A 249 0.21 -0.28 -2.89
CA PRO A 249 1.42 -0.06 -3.70
C PRO A 249 1.11 0.41 -5.12
N ILE A 250 0.03 -0.10 -5.75
CA ILE A 250 -0.40 0.36 -7.07
C ILE A 250 -0.80 1.84 -7.04
N LEU A 251 -1.57 2.27 -6.01
CA LEU A 251 -1.92 3.67 -5.83
C LEU A 251 -0.68 4.55 -5.66
N LEU A 252 0.31 4.11 -4.87
CA LEU A 252 1.54 4.85 -4.63
C LEU A 252 2.35 5.03 -5.91
N HIS A 253 2.60 3.93 -6.64
CA HIS A 253 3.32 3.99 -7.92
C HIS A 253 2.62 4.92 -8.92
N HIS A 254 1.29 4.83 -9.04
CA HIS A 254 0.56 5.70 -9.96
C HIS A 254 0.63 7.17 -9.55
N LYS A 255 0.38 7.49 -8.27
CA LYS A 255 0.47 8.86 -7.76
C LYS A 255 1.88 9.43 -7.92
N TYR A 256 2.91 8.65 -7.64
CA TYR A 256 4.31 9.07 -7.85
C TYR A 256 4.62 9.37 -9.31
N TRP A 257 4.21 8.49 -10.23
CA TRP A 257 4.37 8.72 -11.67
C TRP A 257 3.65 9.99 -12.12
N LYS A 258 2.39 10.20 -11.71
CA LYS A 258 1.62 11.38 -12.07
C LYS A 258 2.18 12.67 -11.49
N ALA A 259 2.68 12.62 -10.26
CA ALA A 259 3.27 13.75 -9.56
C ALA A 259 4.61 14.18 -10.16
N THR A 260 5.46 13.23 -10.54
CA THR A 260 6.87 13.51 -10.86
C THR A 260 7.22 13.35 -12.34
N GLY A 261 6.40 12.63 -13.10
CA GLY A 261 6.71 12.17 -14.46
C GLY A 261 7.75 11.04 -14.52
N THR A 262 8.33 10.65 -13.38
CA THR A 262 9.36 9.61 -13.29
C THR A 262 8.76 8.24 -13.56
N THR A 263 9.52 7.36 -14.22
CA THR A 263 9.05 6.02 -14.63
C THR A 263 10.04 4.89 -14.31
N SER A 264 11.18 5.18 -13.69
CA SER A 264 12.20 4.20 -13.27
C SER A 264 11.63 3.09 -12.37
N HIS A 265 10.70 3.45 -11.49
CA HIS A 265 9.97 2.53 -10.62
C HIS A 265 8.95 1.63 -11.35
N LEU A 266 8.63 1.92 -12.62
CA LEU A 266 7.74 1.13 -13.48
C LEU A 266 8.55 0.15 -14.35
N ASN A 267 9.40 -0.63 -13.69
CA ASN A 267 10.34 -1.54 -14.32
C ASN A 267 9.80 -2.98 -14.43
N ALA A 268 10.64 -3.90 -14.91
CA ALA A 268 10.28 -5.29 -15.14
C ALA A 268 9.79 -6.02 -13.87
N ASP A 269 10.30 -5.68 -12.68
CA ASP A 269 9.85 -6.31 -11.44
C ASP A 269 8.46 -5.80 -11.03
N PHE A 270 8.17 -4.52 -11.28
CA PHE A 270 6.80 -4.01 -11.10
C PHE A 270 5.82 -4.66 -12.08
N THR A 271 6.22 -4.88 -13.34
CA THR A 271 5.41 -5.66 -14.31
C THR A 271 5.09 -7.05 -13.77
N LYS A 272 6.10 -7.79 -13.29
CA LYS A 272 5.90 -9.12 -12.68
C LYS A 272 4.97 -9.07 -11.47
N ALA A 273 5.08 -8.03 -10.64
CA ALA A 273 4.21 -7.86 -9.49
C ALA A 273 2.75 -7.63 -9.91
N LEU A 274 2.51 -6.80 -10.93
CA LEU A 274 1.16 -6.61 -11.49
C LEU A 274 0.58 -7.89 -12.09
N ASP A 275 1.39 -8.70 -12.79
CA ASP A 275 0.97 -10.03 -13.27
C ASP A 275 0.60 -10.95 -12.11
N ALA A 276 1.42 -11.00 -11.05
CA ALA A 276 1.15 -11.80 -9.86
C ALA A 276 -0.14 -11.38 -9.14
N ILE A 277 -0.36 -10.07 -9.00
CA ILE A 277 -1.59 -9.49 -8.42
C ILE A 277 -2.81 -9.87 -9.27
N LEU A 278 -2.73 -9.70 -10.60
CA LEU A 278 -3.81 -10.04 -11.53
C LEU A 278 -4.20 -11.51 -11.44
N GLU A 279 -3.23 -12.41 -11.44
CA GLU A 279 -3.49 -13.86 -11.35
C GLU A 279 -4.02 -14.25 -9.97
N LEU A 280 -3.48 -13.69 -8.89
CA LEU A 280 -3.97 -13.92 -7.55
C LEU A 280 -5.43 -13.47 -7.38
N MET A 281 -5.77 -12.26 -7.80
CA MET A 281 -7.16 -11.78 -7.70
C MET A 281 -8.14 -12.65 -8.50
N LYS A 282 -7.74 -13.20 -9.66
CA LYS A 282 -8.56 -14.16 -10.41
C LYS A 282 -8.73 -15.50 -9.69
N ILE A 283 -7.71 -15.95 -8.97
CA ILE A 283 -7.80 -17.14 -8.11
C ILE A 283 -8.78 -16.88 -6.97
N GLU A 284 -8.71 -15.70 -6.35
CA GLU A 284 -9.54 -15.34 -5.19
C GLU A 284 -10.96 -14.88 -5.56
N GLN A 285 -11.27 -14.66 -6.85
CA GLN A 285 -12.65 -14.67 -7.34
C GLN A 285 -13.29 -16.07 -7.25
N ARG A 286 -12.46 -17.11 -7.20
CA ARG A 286 -12.81 -18.52 -7.17
C ARG A 286 -12.13 -19.22 -5.98
N HIS A 287 -12.17 -18.58 -4.82
CA HIS A 287 -11.47 -19.02 -3.62
C HIS A 287 -11.75 -20.50 -3.32
N ASN A 288 -13.02 -20.89 -3.26
CA ASN A 288 -13.41 -22.25 -2.84
C ASN A 288 -12.95 -23.32 -3.84
N THR A 289 -12.78 -22.97 -5.12
CA THR A 289 -12.49 -23.94 -6.18
C THR A 289 -11.05 -23.87 -6.70
N GLN A 290 -10.33 -22.76 -6.51
CA GLN A 290 -8.98 -22.54 -7.06
C GLN A 290 -7.94 -22.14 -6.02
N SER A 291 -8.31 -21.51 -4.90
CA SER A 291 -7.33 -21.03 -3.94
C SER A 291 -6.65 -22.18 -3.21
N LYS A 292 -5.35 -21.99 -2.97
CA LYS A 292 -4.54 -22.85 -2.08
C LYS A 292 -4.24 -22.14 -0.75
N TYR A 293 -4.77 -20.94 -0.54
CA TYR A 293 -4.51 -20.16 0.66
C TYR A 293 -5.13 -20.85 1.89
N TRP A 294 -4.33 -20.96 2.95
CA TRP A 294 -4.74 -21.51 4.23
C TRP A 294 -3.89 -20.89 5.35
N TYR A 295 -4.52 -20.29 6.35
CA TYR A 295 -3.79 -19.62 7.43
C TYR A 295 -4.53 -19.71 8.78
N LYS A 296 -3.78 -19.80 9.89
CA LYS A 296 -4.30 -19.89 11.28
C LYS A 296 -5.38 -20.97 11.53
N GLY A 297 -5.36 -22.06 10.76
CA GLY A 297 -6.20 -23.25 11.00
C GLY A 297 -7.69 -23.11 10.69
N GLY A 298 -8.15 -21.98 10.14
CA GLY A 298 -9.58 -21.67 9.99
C GLY A 298 -10.05 -21.70 8.55
N THR A 299 -11.24 -22.27 8.37
CA THR A 299 -12.05 -22.19 7.13
C THR A 299 -12.19 -20.75 6.63
N PRO A 300 -12.58 -20.53 5.36
CA PRO A 300 -12.70 -19.20 4.71
C PRO A 300 -13.68 -18.18 5.33
N GLY A 301 -14.07 -18.35 6.59
CA GLY A 301 -15.17 -17.67 7.26
C GLY A 301 -16.50 -18.42 7.10
N PRO A 302 -17.63 -17.73 7.36
CA PRO A 302 -18.96 -18.22 7.02
C PRO A 302 -19.08 -18.57 5.52
N PRO A 303 -20.02 -19.45 5.12
CA PRO A 303 -20.20 -19.79 3.71
C PRO A 303 -20.47 -18.56 2.84
N PHE A 304 -19.79 -18.49 1.69
CA PHE A 304 -20.02 -17.50 0.65
C PHE A 304 -20.06 -18.17 -0.73
N LYS A 305 -20.66 -17.48 -1.69
CA LYS A 305 -20.83 -17.95 -3.06
C LYS A 305 -19.57 -17.66 -3.87
N ASP A 306 -18.96 -18.71 -4.41
CA ASP A 306 -17.78 -18.61 -5.27
C ASP A 306 -18.13 -18.07 -6.67
N ASP A 307 -17.14 -17.49 -7.37
CA ASP A 307 -17.22 -17.03 -8.77
C ASP A 307 -18.33 -15.98 -9.04
N ILE A 308 -18.57 -15.07 -8.09
CA ILE A 308 -19.54 -13.97 -8.27
C ILE A 308 -18.93 -12.71 -8.90
N GLY A 309 -17.62 -12.71 -9.13
CA GLY A 309 -16.88 -11.60 -9.73
C GLY A 309 -16.25 -10.62 -8.74
N LEU A 310 -16.61 -10.68 -7.45
CA LEU A 310 -15.86 -10.03 -6.36
C LEU A 310 -14.63 -10.86 -5.98
N VAL A 311 -13.62 -10.19 -5.44
CA VAL A 311 -12.38 -10.82 -4.94
C VAL A 311 -12.52 -11.02 -3.44
N TRP A 312 -12.35 -12.27 -2.99
CA TRP A 312 -12.38 -12.63 -1.57
C TRP A 312 -11.19 -12.00 -0.82
N SER A 313 -11.35 -11.71 0.47
CA SER A 313 -10.25 -11.37 1.39
C SER A 313 -10.40 -12.16 2.68
N TYR A 314 -9.26 -12.50 3.30
CA TYR A 314 -9.23 -13.20 4.58
C TYR A 314 -9.46 -12.24 5.75
N ALA A 315 -8.83 -11.06 5.67
CA ALA A 315 -8.90 -10.04 6.69
C ALA A 315 -9.24 -8.67 6.08
N LEU A 316 -9.83 -7.83 6.92
CA LEU A 316 -10.11 -6.42 6.66
C LEU A 316 -8.83 -5.59 6.82
N PRO A 317 -8.82 -4.31 6.39
CA PRO A 317 -7.69 -3.40 6.63
C PRO A 317 -7.40 -3.10 8.13
N SER A 318 -8.28 -3.56 9.02
CA SER A 318 -8.08 -3.57 10.48
C SER A 318 -7.33 -4.81 10.97
N ASP A 319 -6.90 -5.70 10.08
CA ASP A 319 -6.34 -7.03 10.38
C ASP A 319 -7.36 -8.01 11.04
N ASP A 320 -8.63 -7.61 11.18
CA ASP A 320 -9.70 -8.47 11.67
C ASP A 320 -10.23 -9.40 10.57
N ALA A 321 -10.79 -10.55 10.96
CA ALA A 321 -11.34 -11.51 10.00
C ALA A 321 -12.48 -10.91 9.15
N ALA A 322 -12.39 -11.09 7.84
CA ALA A 322 -13.46 -10.77 6.91
C ALA A 322 -14.47 -11.93 6.81
N SER A 323 -15.69 -11.60 6.36
CA SER A 323 -16.81 -12.51 6.17
C SER A 323 -17.28 -12.44 4.71
N GLY A 324 -16.60 -13.20 3.85
CA GLY A 324 -16.89 -13.25 2.41
C GLY A 324 -16.15 -12.17 1.63
N TYR A 325 -16.88 -11.17 1.13
CA TYR A 325 -16.34 -10.13 0.25
C TYR A 325 -16.47 -8.75 0.90
N ASN A 326 -15.35 -8.09 1.19
CA ASN A 326 -15.33 -6.70 1.64
C ASN A 326 -15.55 -5.75 0.45
N ILE A 327 -16.63 -4.96 0.48
CA ILE A 327 -17.01 -4.05 -0.60
C ILE A 327 -16.07 -2.84 -0.70
N PRO A 328 -15.63 -2.18 0.40
CA PRO A 328 -14.60 -1.13 0.32
C PRO A 328 -13.32 -1.56 -0.41
N GLU A 329 -12.76 -2.72 -0.10
CA GLU A 329 -11.57 -3.25 -0.76
C GLU A 329 -11.83 -3.54 -2.24
N ASN A 330 -13.00 -4.09 -2.59
CA ASN A 330 -13.38 -4.34 -3.97
C ASN A 330 -13.63 -3.03 -4.76
N LEU A 331 -14.15 -1.96 -4.13
CA LEU A 331 -14.23 -0.62 -4.72
C LEU A 331 -12.83 -0.06 -5.00
N MET A 332 -11.90 -0.19 -4.05
CA MET A 332 -10.50 0.18 -4.24
C MET A 332 -9.85 -0.64 -5.36
N ALA A 333 -10.18 -1.93 -5.47
CA ALA A 333 -9.63 -2.82 -6.48
C ALA A 333 -9.98 -2.35 -7.90
N VAL A 334 -11.22 -1.91 -8.13
CA VAL A 334 -11.65 -1.36 -9.42
C VAL A 334 -10.78 -0.17 -9.83
N GLU A 335 -10.56 0.78 -8.92
CA GLU A 335 -9.74 1.96 -9.25
C GLU A 335 -8.26 1.59 -9.40
N ALA A 336 -7.68 0.85 -8.46
CA ALA A 336 -6.28 0.43 -8.52
C ALA A 336 -5.96 -0.34 -9.81
N LEU A 337 -6.81 -1.29 -10.23
CA LEU A 337 -6.62 -2.03 -11.48
C LEU A 337 -6.70 -1.13 -12.73
N ARG A 338 -7.53 -0.09 -12.73
CA ARG A 338 -7.59 0.91 -13.82
C ARG A 338 -6.32 1.75 -13.87
N LEU A 339 -5.80 2.16 -12.71
CA LEU A 339 -4.53 2.89 -12.61
C LEU A 339 -3.36 2.02 -13.08
N ALA A 340 -3.33 0.75 -12.67
CA ALA A 340 -2.37 -0.23 -13.16
C ALA A 340 -2.48 -0.42 -14.69
N ALA A 341 -3.70 -0.51 -15.23
CA ALA A 341 -3.92 -0.61 -16.67
C ALA A 341 -3.42 0.63 -17.43
N GLU A 342 -3.56 1.83 -16.85
CA GLU A 342 -3.03 3.07 -17.41
C GLU A 342 -1.49 3.06 -17.45
N MET A 343 -0.83 2.67 -16.35
CA MET A 343 0.63 2.53 -16.29
C MET A 343 1.13 1.46 -17.28
N ALA A 344 0.47 0.31 -17.31
CA ALA A 344 0.81 -0.81 -18.19
C ALA A 344 0.76 -0.39 -19.67
N ARG A 345 -0.34 0.23 -20.13
CA ARG A 345 -0.46 0.67 -21.54
C ARG A 345 0.43 1.87 -21.87
N GLY A 346 0.63 2.77 -20.91
CA GLY A 346 1.30 4.05 -21.10
C GLY A 346 2.83 3.92 -21.06
N PRO A 347 3.47 4.23 -19.92
CA PRO A 347 4.93 4.20 -19.80
C PRO A 347 5.54 2.80 -19.89
N MET A 348 4.87 1.75 -19.38
CA MET A 348 5.44 0.39 -19.36
C MET A 348 5.38 -0.32 -20.72
N LYS A 349 4.51 0.11 -21.63
CA LYS A 349 4.27 -0.51 -22.95
C LYS A 349 3.77 -1.97 -22.90
N GLU A 350 3.23 -2.39 -21.77
CA GLU A 350 2.62 -3.69 -21.52
C GLU A 350 1.13 -3.71 -21.89
N GLY A 351 0.83 -3.52 -23.17
CA GLY A 351 -0.55 -3.37 -23.66
C GLY A 351 -1.47 -4.56 -23.34
N ARG A 352 -0.93 -5.79 -23.37
CA ARG A 352 -1.68 -7.01 -23.06
C ARG A 352 -2.03 -7.11 -21.58
N LEU A 353 -1.08 -6.85 -20.68
CA LEU A 353 -1.32 -6.79 -19.24
C LEU A 353 -2.37 -5.71 -18.92
N GLY A 354 -2.21 -4.52 -19.49
CA GLY A 354 -3.17 -3.43 -19.31
C GLY A 354 -4.57 -3.76 -19.84
N TYR A 355 -4.72 -4.61 -20.85
CA TYR A 355 -6.03 -5.12 -21.26
C TYR A 355 -6.68 -5.99 -20.16
N TYR A 356 -5.96 -6.97 -19.62
CA TYR A 356 -6.53 -7.89 -18.63
C TYR A 356 -6.81 -7.23 -17.27
N LEU A 357 -5.97 -6.29 -16.82
CA LEU A 357 -6.21 -5.51 -15.61
C LEU A 357 -7.55 -4.75 -15.71
N GLU A 358 -7.79 -4.09 -16.83
CA GLU A 358 -9.04 -3.37 -17.08
C GLU A 358 -10.25 -4.31 -17.17
N GLN A 359 -10.10 -5.51 -17.77
CA GLN A 359 -11.19 -6.49 -17.81
C GLN A 359 -11.57 -6.98 -16.41
N LEU A 360 -10.58 -7.26 -15.56
CA LEU A 360 -10.83 -7.64 -14.18
C LEU A 360 -11.54 -6.50 -13.42
N ALA A 361 -11.09 -5.26 -13.57
CA ALA A 361 -11.73 -4.09 -12.98
C ALA A 361 -13.23 -3.99 -13.36
N ARG A 362 -13.56 -4.18 -14.66
CA ARG A 362 -14.97 -4.18 -15.10
C ARG A 362 -15.77 -5.35 -14.52
N THR A 363 -15.16 -6.52 -14.34
CA THR A 363 -15.82 -7.68 -13.73
C THR A 363 -16.17 -7.41 -12.27
N ILE A 364 -15.22 -6.87 -11.50
CA ILE A 364 -15.45 -6.50 -10.10
C ILE A 364 -16.51 -5.42 -10.00
N GLU A 365 -16.44 -4.37 -10.84
CA GLU A 365 -17.46 -3.30 -10.83
C GLU A 365 -18.88 -3.81 -11.10
N ARG A 366 -19.06 -4.72 -12.07
CA ARG A 366 -20.37 -5.36 -12.32
C ARG A 366 -20.84 -6.22 -11.16
N ALA A 367 -19.91 -6.84 -10.43
CA ALA A 367 -20.24 -7.61 -9.24
C ALA A 367 -20.64 -6.70 -8.07
N ILE A 368 -19.99 -5.54 -7.91
CA ILE A 368 -20.41 -4.50 -6.96
C ILE A 368 -21.82 -4.00 -7.28
N ASP A 369 -22.14 -3.72 -8.55
CA ASP A 369 -23.50 -3.32 -8.96
C ASP A 369 -24.57 -4.35 -8.53
N LYS A 370 -24.22 -5.63 -8.58
CA LYS A 370 -25.17 -6.72 -8.35
C LYS A 370 -25.28 -7.14 -6.88
N PHE A 371 -24.17 -7.10 -6.15
CA PHE A 371 -24.07 -7.68 -4.82
C PHE A 371 -23.71 -6.65 -3.74
N GLY A 372 -22.97 -5.60 -4.09
CA GLY A 372 -22.46 -4.61 -3.14
C GLY A 372 -23.40 -3.43 -2.87
N VAL A 373 -24.39 -3.18 -3.74
CA VAL A 373 -25.43 -2.16 -3.54
C VAL A 373 -26.69 -2.84 -3.02
N VAL A 374 -27.18 -2.38 -1.87
CA VAL A 374 -28.30 -2.98 -1.14
C VAL A 374 -29.24 -1.91 -0.56
N ASP A 375 -30.48 -2.28 -0.26
CA ASP A 375 -31.46 -1.40 0.37
C ASP A 375 -31.28 -1.31 1.90
N ASP A 376 -31.11 -0.10 2.46
CA ASP A 376 -31.22 0.12 3.92
C ASP A 376 -32.69 0.12 4.34
N SER A 377 -33.27 -1.07 4.50
CA SER A 377 -34.64 -1.26 5.02
C SER A 377 -34.85 -0.78 6.46
N ARG A 378 -33.78 -0.40 7.18
CA ARG A 378 -33.85 0.23 8.52
C ARG A 378 -34.17 1.72 8.46
N SER A 379 -34.26 2.30 7.26
CA SER A 379 -34.70 3.69 7.04
C SER A 379 -36.20 3.72 6.74
N SER A 380 -36.89 4.80 7.14
CA SER A 380 -38.32 4.98 6.86
C SER A 380 -38.63 5.06 5.36
N ASN A 381 -37.63 5.41 4.55
CA ASN A 381 -37.65 5.31 3.09
C ASN A 381 -36.50 4.40 2.67
N SER A 382 -36.77 3.35 1.88
CA SER A 382 -35.72 2.48 1.32
C SER A 382 -34.73 3.33 0.52
N THR A 383 -33.45 3.26 0.87
CA THR A 383 -32.38 3.95 0.16
C THR A 383 -31.27 2.97 -0.16
N GLU A 384 -30.81 2.99 -1.40
CA GLU A 384 -29.64 2.21 -1.81
C GLU A 384 -28.38 2.75 -1.13
N VAL A 385 -27.62 1.83 -0.54
CA VAL A 385 -26.34 2.04 0.13
C VAL A 385 -25.36 0.96 -0.29
N PHE A 386 -24.06 1.20 -0.08
CA PHE A 386 -23.10 0.11 -0.14
C PHE A 386 -23.19 -0.74 1.13
N ALA A 387 -23.22 -2.06 0.96
CA ALA A 387 -22.90 -2.99 2.03
C ALA A 387 -21.42 -2.86 2.41
N PHE A 388 -21.07 -3.20 3.64
CA PHE A 388 -19.66 -3.31 4.06
C PHE A 388 -19.07 -4.66 3.66
N GLN A 389 -19.81 -5.74 3.95
CA GLN A 389 -19.45 -7.10 3.57
C GLN A 389 -20.65 -7.84 2.98
N VAL A 390 -20.40 -8.75 2.04
CA VAL A 390 -21.44 -9.58 1.39
C VAL A 390 -20.97 -11.01 1.19
N ASP A 391 -21.90 -11.95 1.13
CA ASP A 391 -21.60 -13.38 0.91
C ASP A 391 -21.97 -13.90 -0.49
N GLY A 392 -22.68 -13.09 -1.30
CA GLY A 392 -23.18 -13.49 -2.62
C GLY A 392 -24.44 -14.39 -2.63
N PHE A 393 -24.94 -14.79 -1.47
CA PHE A 393 -26.24 -15.45 -1.28
C PHE A 393 -27.36 -14.45 -0.92
N GLY A 394 -27.00 -13.22 -0.58
CA GLY A 394 -27.92 -12.12 -0.27
C GLY A 394 -27.76 -11.58 1.15
N ASN A 395 -26.94 -12.23 1.98
CA ASN A 395 -26.60 -11.69 3.30
C ASN A 395 -25.54 -10.60 3.16
N HIS A 396 -25.66 -9.58 4.01
CA HIS A 396 -24.78 -8.43 4.00
C HIS A 396 -24.73 -7.75 5.37
N THR A 397 -23.71 -6.93 5.61
CA THR A 397 -23.62 -6.03 6.77
C THR A 397 -23.73 -4.57 6.34
N LEU A 398 -24.35 -3.76 7.20
CA LEU A 398 -24.57 -2.32 6.98
C LEU A 398 -23.91 -1.51 8.10
N GLU A 399 -22.59 -1.44 8.03
CA GLU A 399 -21.67 -0.83 8.99
C GLU A 399 -20.48 -0.20 8.24
N ASP A 400 -19.49 0.33 8.96
CA ASP A 400 -18.19 0.72 8.39
C ASP A 400 -17.12 0.63 9.47
N ASP A 401 -15.86 0.69 9.05
CA ASP A 401 -14.69 0.65 9.93
C ASP A 401 -13.83 1.91 9.76
N ALA A 402 -13.04 2.26 10.78
CA ALA A 402 -12.12 3.39 10.71
C ALA A 402 -10.86 3.11 9.89
N ASN A 403 -10.51 1.85 9.60
CA ASN A 403 -9.35 1.48 8.78
C ASN A 403 -9.70 1.53 7.30
N MET A 404 -8.76 2.02 6.47
CA MET A 404 -9.01 2.20 5.04
C MET A 404 -8.31 1.19 4.14
N PRO A 405 -8.95 0.77 3.04
CA PRO A 405 -10.20 1.30 2.45
C PRO A 405 -11.47 1.01 3.27
N ASN A 406 -12.25 2.07 3.55
CA ASN A 406 -13.57 2.02 4.16
C ASN A 406 -14.62 2.66 3.22
N LEU A 407 -15.90 2.64 3.58
CA LEU A 407 -16.96 3.18 2.70
C LEU A 407 -16.89 4.71 2.56
N LEU A 408 -16.37 5.42 3.57
CA LEU A 408 -16.14 6.87 3.49
C LEU A 408 -15.06 7.25 2.48
N TRP A 409 -14.06 6.39 2.25
CA TRP A 409 -12.86 6.70 1.48
C TRP A 409 -13.08 6.85 -0.03
N LEU A 410 -14.27 6.55 -0.57
CA LEU A 410 -14.51 6.56 -2.03
C LEU A 410 -14.09 7.88 -2.73
N PRO A 411 -14.32 9.09 -2.18
CA PRO A 411 -13.81 10.32 -2.79
C PRO A 411 -12.29 10.48 -2.75
N TYR A 412 -11.61 9.86 -1.78
CA TYR A 412 -10.15 9.91 -1.67
C TYR A 412 -9.44 9.16 -2.81
N LEU A 413 -9.98 8.03 -3.30
CA LEU A 413 -9.37 7.19 -4.35
C LEU A 413 -9.10 7.93 -5.67
N GLY A 414 -9.84 9.01 -5.90
CA GLY A 414 -9.35 10.09 -6.74
C GLY A 414 -9.74 10.06 -8.22
N HIS A 415 -10.00 11.29 -8.65
CA HIS A 415 -9.51 11.93 -9.88
C HIS A 415 -10.17 11.66 -11.23
N ARG A 416 -10.81 10.51 -11.46
CA ARG A 416 -11.67 10.35 -12.66
C ARG A 416 -13.16 10.33 -12.38
N GLY A 417 -13.55 10.50 -11.12
CA GLY A 417 -14.94 10.53 -10.68
C GLY A 417 -15.79 9.41 -11.28
N SER A 418 -15.21 8.27 -11.68
CA SER A 418 -15.95 7.30 -12.48
C SER A 418 -16.92 6.55 -11.58
N LEU A 419 -16.41 6.01 -10.47
CA LEU A 419 -17.22 5.41 -9.42
C LEU A 419 -18.07 6.47 -8.70
N LEU A 420 -17.52 7.64 -8.33
CA LEU A 420 -18.33 8.68 -7.69
C LEU A 420 -19.44 9.26 -8.57
N ARG A 421 -19.24 9.38 -9.89
CA ARG A 421 -20.29 9.82 -10.82
C ARG A 421 -21.37 8.77 -10.97
N LYS A 422 -20.98 7.49 -10.96
CA LYS A 422 -21.91 6.36 -11.04
C LYS A 422 -22.69 6.18 -9.74
N TYR A 423 -22.01 6.23 -8.60
CA TYR A 423 -22.52 5.87 -7.29
C TYR A 423 -22.74 7.06 -6.35
N GLY A 424 -22.75 8.30 -6.85
CA GLY A 424 -22.74 9.49 -5.99
C GLY A 424 -23.91 9.57 -5.01
N GLU A 425 -25.10 9.14 -5.43
CA GLU A 425 -26.26 9.06 -4.53
C GLU A 425 -26.13 7.94 -3.49
N ILE A 426 -25.75 6.74 -3.93
CA ILE A 426 -25.48 5.58 -3.06
C ILE A 426 -24.41 5.93 -2.02
N TYR A 427 -23.32 6.60 -2.44
CA TYR A 427 -22.27 7.07 -1.54
C TYR A 427 -22.79 8.07 -0.52
N ARG A 428 -23.59 9.08 -0.92
CA ARG A 428 -24.18 10.03 0.04
C ARG A 428 -25.11 9.35 1.05
N ASN A 429 -25.89 8.37 0.62
CA ASN A 429 -26.75 7.59 1.52
C ASN A 429 -25.90 6.74 2.47
N THR A 430 -24.86 6.09 1.95
CA THR A 430 -23.89 5.30 2.72
C THR A 430 -23.20 6.16 3.77
N ARG A 431 -22.67 7.34 3.39
CA ARG A 431 -22.03 8.30 4.29
C ARG A 431 -22.94 8.66 5.47
N LYS A 432 -24.22 8.95 5.21
CA LYS A 432 -25.20 9.27 6.27
C LYS A 432 -25.43 8.08 7.21
N LEU A 433 -25.48 6.86 6.67
CA LEU A 433 -25.66 5.65 7.47
C LEU A 433 -24.44 5.40 8.36
N VAL A 434 -23.23 5.43 7.80
CA VAL A 434 -22.01 5.04 8.51
C VAL A 434 -21.57 6.07 9.54
N LEU A 435 -21.91 7.35 9.35
CA LEU A 435 -21.71 8.45 10.32
C LEU A 435 -22.91 8.66 11.25
N SER A 436 -23.61 7.57 11.60
CA SER A 436 -24.77 7.61 12.50
C SER A 436 -24.76 6.43 13.46
N ALA A 437 -25.60 6.50 14.49
CA ALA A 437 -25.81 5.40 15.44
C ALA A 437 -26.31 4.08 14.82
N LYS A 438 -26.67 4.06 13.53
CA LYS A 438 -26.97 2.82 12.80
C LYS A 438 -25.72 1.97 12.52
N ASN A 439 -24.54 2.59 12.52
CA ASN A 439 -23.28 1.89 12.44
C ASN A 439 -22.79 1.55 13.84
N LYS A 440 -22.56 0.26 14.11
CA LYS A 440 -22.10 -0.23 15.42
C LYS A 440 -20.73 0.33 15.82
N ASN A 441 -19.91 0.73 14.84
CA ASN A 441 -18.59 1.29 15.04
C ASN A 441 -18.59 2.84 15.04
N PHE A 442 -19.75 3.49 15.11
CA PHE A 442 -19.82 4.95 15.22
C PHE A 442 -20.09 5.36 16.66
N PHE A 443 -19.07 5.92 17.31
CA PHE A 443 -19.09 6.24 18.73
C PHE A 443 -19.24 7.74 18.98
N THR A 444 -19.84 8.10 20.12
CA THR A 444 -20.09 9.48 20.53
C THR A 444 -19.78 9.63 22.01
N SER A 445 -19.22 10.77 22.41
CA SER A 445 -19.01 11.11 23.82
C SER A 445 -20.33 11.14 24.60
N SER A 446 -20.33 10.56 25.81
CA SER A 446 -21.43 10.60 26.77
C SER A 446 -21.37 11.81 27.70
N VAL A 447 -20.25 12.54 27.71
CA VAL A 447 -20.04 13.72 28.57
C VAL A 447 -20.75 14.94 28.01
N ALA A 448 -21.68 15.49 28.81
CA ALA A 448 -22.42 16.70 28.44
C ALA A 448 -21.47 17.87 28.09
N GLY A 449 -21.62 18.44 26.90
CA GLY A 449 -20.80 19.54 26.40
C GLY A 449 -19.56 19.11 25.59
N LYS A 450 -19.12 17.85 25.66
CA LYS A 450 -18.14 17.29 24.72
C LYS A 450 -18.86 16.86 23.44
N ARG A 451 -18.30 17.22 22.29
CA ARG A 451 -18.85 16.90 20.95
C ARG A 451 -17.85 16.08 20.14
N ILE A 452 -17.37 14.99 20.74
CA ILE A 452 -16.52 14.03 20.04
C ILE A 452 -17.41 12.92 19.50
N LYS A 453 -17.27 12.63 18.21
CA LYS A 453 -17.95 11.54 17.52
C LYS A 453 -17.19 11.14 16.27
N GLY A 454 -17.15 9.85 15.97
CA GLY A 454 -16.48 9.37 14.78
C GLY A 454 -16.55 7.87 14.64
N LEU A 455 -16.02 7.39 13.52
CA LEU A 455 -15.78 5.97 13.32
C LEU A 455 -14.69 5.48 14.26
N GLY A 456 -14.92 4.32 14.85
CA GLY A 456 -13.92 3.46 15.45
C GLY A 456 -13.80 2.16 14.67
N SER A 457 -13.34 1.12 15.36
CA SER A 457 -13.20 -0.22 14.81
C SER A 457 -13.67 -1.25 15.82
N GLN A 458 -14.03 -2.44 15.31
CA GLN A 458 -14.19 -3.64 16.13
C GLN A 458 -12.84 -4.24 16.56
N HIS A 459 -11.74 -3.73 16.01
CA HIS A 459 -10.39 -4.19 16.27
C HIS A 459 -9.98 -4.03 17.73
N HIS A 460 -9.34 -5.06 18.27
CA HIS A 460 -8.69 -4.98 19.58
C HIS A 460 -7.23 -4.59 19.37
N SER A 461 -6.90 -3.35 19.73
CA SER A 461 -5.54 -2.83 19.60
C SER A 461 -4.50 -3.74 20.26
N MET A 462 -3.45 -4.08 19.52
CA MET A 462 -2.27 -4.80 20.03
C MET A 462 -1.09 -3.87 20.32
N GLY A 463 -1.25 -2.57 20.08
CA GLY A 463 -0.18 -1.59 20.18
C GLY A 463 0.04 -1.10 21.60
N LEU A 464 1.31 -1.02 22.01
CA LEU A 464 1.69 -0.62 23.35
C LEU A 464 1.57 0.89 23.56
N ARG A 465 1.04 1.31 24.70
CA ARG A 465 1.30 2.65 25.26
C ARG A 465 2.51 2.60 26.20
N ALA A 466 3.24 3.70 26.29
CA ALA A 466 4.28 3.89 27.32
C ALA A 466 3.71 3.87 28.75
N MET A 467 2.41 4.16 28.95
CA MET A 467 1.76 4.18 30.27
C MET A 467 0.32 3.65 30.22
N GLY A 468 0.14 2.35 30.48
CA GLY A 468 -0.92 1.69 31.29
C GLY A 468 -2.42 1.85 31.00
N SER A 469 -2.90 2.94 30.42
CA SER A 469 -4.28 3.05 29.95
C SER A 469 -4.35 2.51 28.52
N GLU A 470 -5.40 1.78 28.17
CA GLU A 470 -5.73 1.39 26.80
C GLU A 470 -7.20 1.76 26.59
N CYS A 471 -7.54 2.33 25.42
CA CYS A 471 -8.96 2.46 25.10
C CYS A 471 -9.51 1.05 24.83
N MET A 472 -10.39 0.59 25.71
CA MET A 472 -10.96 -0.74 25.68
C MET A 472 -12.45 -0.63 25.33
N GLY A 473 -12.76 -0.68 24.04
CA GLY A 473 -14.13 -0.57 23.52
C GLY A 473 -14.60 0.88 23.31
N ASP A 474 -15.48 1.06 22.32
CA ASP A 474 -16.09 2.33 21.91
C ASP A 474 -15.09 3.48 21.61
N CYS A 475 -13.93 3.13 21.06
CA CYS A 475 -12.88 4.08 20.74
C CYS A 475 -13.15 4.77 19.40
N VAL A 476 -13.09 6.10 19.36
CA VAL A 476 -13.06 6.85 18.09
C VAL A 476 -11.64 6.81 17.55
N TRP A 477 -11.46 6.56 16.26
CA TRP A 477 -10.15 6.45 15.64
C TRP A 477 -9.80 7.70 14.85
N HIS A 478 -8.55 8.19 14.99
CA HIS A 478 -8.15 9.38 14.25
C HIS A 478 -8.15 9.17 12.74
N LEU A 479 -7.89 7.95 12.26
CA LEU A 479 -8.01 7.60 10.84
C LEU A 479 -9.43 7.90 10.31
N GLY A 480 -10.46 7.50 11.08
CA GLY A 480 -11.86 7.76 10.75
C GLY A 480 -12.17 9.26 10.69
N LEU A 481 -11.70 10.05 11.66
CA LEU A 481 -11.88 11.50 11.68
C LEU A 481 -11.18 12.20 10.51
N VAL A 482 -9.95 11.80 10.20
CA VAL A 482 -9.20 12.34 9.06
C VAL A 482 -9.93 12.03 7.76
N MET A 483 -10.36 10.78 7.55
CA MET A 483 -11.06 10.40 6.33
C MET A 483 -12.42 11.06 6.21
N GLN A 484 -13.17 11.20 7.31
CA GLN A 484 -14.41 11.98 7.33
C GLN A 484 -14.16 13.43 6.90
N GLY A 485 -13.12 14.08 7.42
CA GLY A 485 -12.74 15.45 7.07
C GLY A 485 -12.28 15.61 5.62
N MET A 486 -11.46 14.70 5.11
CA MET A 486 -11.00 14.67 3.70
C MET A 486 -12.13 14.49 2.69
N THR A 487 -13.26 13.94 3.12
CA THR A 487 -14.41 13.60 2.26
C THR A 487 -15.66 14.40 2.60
N ALA A 488 -15.54 15.39 3.48
CA ALA A 488 -16.60 16.32 3.84
C ALA A 488 -16.95 17.23 2.65
N GLU A 489 -18.24 17.38 2.38
CA GLU A 489 -18.74 18.22 1.27
C GLU A 489 -18.90 19.69 1.70
N ILE A 490 -18.97 19.97 3.00
CA ILE A 490 -19.18 21.32 3.54
C ILE A 490 -18.02 21.75 4.47
N PRO A 491 -17.61 23.04 4.45
CA PRO A 491 -16.52 23.54 5.30
C PRO A 491 -16.74 23.32 6.81
N GLU A 492 -17.97 23.39 7.28
CA GLU A 492 -18.31 23.26 8.71
C GLU A 492 -18.00 21.87 9.26
N GLU A 493 -18.32 20.82 8.49
CA GLU A 493 -17.99 19.44 8.86
C GLU A 493 -16.47 19.22 8.86
N LYS A 494 -15.79 19.80 7.87
CA LYS A 494 -14.33 19.75 7.75
C LYS A 494 -13.64 20.38 8.96
N ALA A 495 -14.09 21.57 9.35
CA ALA A 495 -13.61 22.27 10.53
C ALA A 495 -13.94 21.51 11.82
N ASP A 496 -15.10 20.85 11.90
CA ASP A 496 -15.46 20.02 13.05
C ASP A 496 -14.53 18.82 13.24
N CYS A 497 -14.22 18.09 12.17
CA CYS A 497 -13.25 17.00 12.21
C CYS A 497 -11.87 17.49 12.67
N MET A 498 -11.41 18.63 12.14
CA MET A 498 -10.14 19.23 12.52
C MET A 498 -10.12 19.65 14.01
N ARG A 499 -11.19 20.28 14.50
CA ARG A 499 -11.32 20.65 15.92
C ARG A 499 -11.27 19.43 16.83
N GLN A 500 -11.95 18.35 16.46
CA GLN A 500 -11.91 17.10 17.23
C GLN A 500 -10.47 16.58 17.31
N ILE A 501 -9.78 16.42 16.17
CA ILE A 501 -8.39 15.94 16.12
C ILE A 501 -7.45 16.79 16.99
N LEU A 502 -7.54 18.13 16.90
CA LEU A 502 -6.69 19.04 17.69
C LEU A 502 -6.98 18.99 19.20
N SER A 503 -8.12 18.43 19.61
CA SER A 503 -8.52 18.30 21.01
C SER A 503 -8.33 16.89 21.58
N THR A 504 -7.91 15.93 20.76
CA THR A 504 -7.86 14.50 21.11
C THR A 504 -6.49 13.87 20.91
N ASP A 505 -5.45 14.68 20.72
CA ASP A 505 -4.05 14.24 20.59
C ASP A 505 -3.37 13.93 21.95
N ALA A 506 -4.11 14.00 23.06
CA ALA A 506 -3.62 13.82 24.43
C ALA A 506 -2.38 14.68 24.77
N GLY A 507 -2.21 15.84 24.12
CA GLY A 507 -1.05 16.72 24.26
C GLY A 507 0.26 16.13 23.72
N LYS A 508 0.18 15.08 22.88
CA LYS A 508 1.34 14.39 22.29
C LYS A 508 1.78 14.98 20.98
N LEU A 509 0.94 15.78 20.32
CA LEU A 509 1.17 16.30 18.97
C LEU A 509 1.43 15.17 17.96
N PHE A 510 0.71 14.05 18.12
CA PHE A 510 0.65 12.93 17.19
C PHE A 510 -0.78 12.38 17.13
N LEU A 511 -1.10 11.71 16.04
CA LEU A 511 -2.34 10.95 15.94
C LEU A 511 -2.16 9.55 16.51
N HIS A 512 -3.19 9.11 17.21
CA HIS A 512 -3.33 7.79 17.82
C HIS A 512 -4.25 6.89 16.99
N GLU A 513 -4.21 5.58 17.26
CA GLU A 513 -5.09 4.60 16.61
C GLU A 513 -6.56 4.85 17.00
N GLY A 514 -6.93 4.49 18.23
CA GLY A 514 -8.22 4.77 18.84
C GLY A 514 -8.07 5.61 20.10
N PHE A 515 -9.12 6.33 20.50
CA PHE A 515 -9.21 7.01 21.78
C PHE A 515 -10.62 7.05 22.33
N ASN A 516 -10.72 7.07 23.66
CA ASN A 516 -12.00 7.15 24.34
C ASN A 516 -12.60 8.56 24.11
N PRO A 517 -13.80 8.68 23.52
CA PRO A 517 -14.40 9.98 23.23
C PRO A 517 -14.72 10.80 24.50
N ASP A 518 -14.81 10.17 25.68
CA ASP A 518 -15.01 10.84 26.97
C ASP A 518 -13.69 11.25 27.64
N CYS A 519 -12.60 10.55 27.35
CA CYS A 519 -11.28 10.73 27.94
C CYS A 519 -10.19 10.50 26.88
N PRO A 520 -9.87 11.49 26.01
CA PRO A 520 -8.91 11.30 24.92
C PRO A 520 -7.49 10.96 25.39
N GLU A 521 -7.15 11.24 26.65
CA GLU A 521 -5.94 10.77 27.30
C GLU A 521 -5.89 9.23 27.39
N ASP A 522 -7.03 8.56 27.24
CA ASP A 522 -7.16 7.12 27.03
C ASP A 522 -7.23 6.79 25.52
N TYR A 523 -6.08 6.76 24.83
CA TYR A 523 -5.89 6.32 23.44
C TYR A 523 -5.31 4.89 23.17
N ASN A 524 -4.78 4.60 22.00
CA ASN A 524 -3.96 3.42 21.69
C ASN A 524 -2.87 3.85 20.70
N ARG A 525 -1.70 3.20 20.77
CA ARG A 525 -0.53 3.48 19.92
C ARG A 525 0.01 4.90 20.05
N ASP A 526 1.15 5.01 20.74
CA ASP A 526 1.89 6.28 20.80
C ASP A 526 2.44 6.67 19.42
N ASP A 527 2.83 5.67 18.63
CA ASP A 527 3.59 5.82 17.40
C ASP A 527 2.88 5.11 16.24
N PHE A 528 1.92 5.81 15.61
CA PHE A 528 1.16 5.28 14.47
C PHE A 528 1.41 6.07 13.18
N GLY A 529 2.35 5.59 12.37
CA GLY A 529 2.81 6.27 11.16
C GLY A 529 1.73 6.50 10.11
N TRP A 530 0.82 5.55 9.92
CA TRP A 530 -0.26 5.69 8.95
C TRP A 530 -1.21 6.84 9.28
N ALA A 531 -1.69 6.94 10.52
CA ALA A 531 -2.57 8.03 10.95
C ALA A 531 -1.89 9.40 10.79
N ASN A 532 -0.64 9.50 11.25
CA ASN A 532 0.17 10.71 11.11
C ASN A 532 0.34 11.14 9.65
N ALA A 533 0.64 10.19 8.76
CA ALA A 533 0.83 10.47 7.35
C ALA A 533 -0.46 10.90 6.65
N LEU A 534 -1.59 10.24 6.92
CA LEU A 534 -2.86 10.60 6.29
C LEU A 534 -3.33 12.00 6.72
N PHE A 535 -3.16 12.35 8.00
CA PHE A 535 -3.42 13.71 8.48
C PHE A 535 -2.50 14.73 7.80
N SER A 536 -1.21 14.41 7.68
CA SER A 536 -0.26 15.27 6.98
C SER A 536 -0.65 15.50 5.52
N GLU A 537 -1.11 14.45 4.83
CA GLU A 537 -1.63 14.52 3.48
C GLU A 537 -2.83 15.47 3.40
N TRP A 538 -3.79 15.33 4.31
CA TRP A 538 -4.99 16.17 4.32
C TRP A 538 -4.65 17.65 4.53
N VAL A 539 -3.80 17.95 5.50
CA VAL A 539 -3.35 19.32 5.77
C VAL A 539 -2.64 19.91 4.55
N MET A 540 -1.73 19.16 3.93
CA MET A 540 -1.03 19.62 2.72
C MET A 540 -1.96 19.90 1.54
N ARG A 541 -3.03 19.12 1.38
CA ARG A 541 -3.96 19.25 0.25
C ARG A 541 -4.94 20.40 0.40
N GLU A 542 -5.46 20.61 1.60
CA GLU A 542 -6.68 21.42 1.80
C GLU A 542 -6.52 22.55 2.80
N TRP A 543 -5.47 22.50 3.61
CA TRP A 543 -5.24 23.48 4.67
C TRP A 543 -3.99 24.32 4.41
N ALA A 544 -2.99 23.78 3.72
CA ALA A 544 -1.81 24.54 3.32
C ALA A 544 -2.13 25.55 2.19
N PRO A 545 -1.52 26.76 2.20
CA PRO A 545 -1.67 27.70 1.10
C PRO A 545 -1.28 27.04 -0.24
N SER A 546 -2.14 27.13 -1.25
CA SER A 546 -1.81 26.62 -2.57
C SER A 546 -0.59 27.34 -3.17
N LYS A 547 0.11 26.71 -4.12
CA LYS A 547 1.27 27.32 -4.81
C LYS A 547 1.05 28.75 -5.34
N SER A 548 -0.19 29.16 -5.63
CA SER A 548 -0.47 30.52 -6.13
C SER A 548 -0.45 31.60 -5.05
N THR A 549 -0.30 31.24 -3.78
CA THR A 549 -0.33 32.18 -2.64
C THR A 549 0.93 32.14 -1.77
N LEU A 550 1.94 31.36 -2.14
CA LEU A 550 3.28 31.46 -1.57
C LEU A 550 4.02 32.62 -2.25
N PRO A 551 4.51 33.64 -1.51
CA PRO A 551 5.19 34.80 -2.07
C PRO A 551 6.50 34.48 -2.80
#